data_AF-A0A1F8LWG0-F1
#
_entry.id   AF-A0A1F8LWG0-F1
#
_cell.length_a   1.000
_cell.length_b   1.000
_cell.length_c   1.000
_cell.angle_alpha   90.00
_cell.angle_beta   90.00
_cell.angle_gamma   90.00
#
_symmetry.space_group_name_H-M   'P 1'
#
loop_
_entity.id
_entity.type
_entity.pdbx_description
1 polymer ?
#
loop_
_entity_poly.entity_id
_entity_poly.type
_entity_poly.pdbx_seq_one_letter_code
_entity_poly.pdbx_strand_id
1 'polypeptide(L)'
;MIVALPAETDPAKLKEMYTELVKIYLTDVPSFTLMYRPQSFHTVNETVWTGFPHQDDGTVPPVPPMDCMDGWGVACLYNVSLVSP
;
A
#
# COMPACT_ATOMS: atom_id res chain seq x y z
N MET A 1 -11.77 -1.21 23.77
CA MET A 1 -12.04 -1.37 22.32
C MET A 1 -10.75 -1.44 21.51
N ILE A 2 -9.96 -0.37 21.41
CA ILE A 2 -8.76 -0.34 20.54
C ILE A 2 -7.72 -1.43 20.86
N VAL A 3 -7.53 -1.78 22.14
CA VAL A 3 -6.58 -2.82 22.60
C VAL A 3 -6.98 -4.23 22.14
N ALA A 4 -8.26 -4.48 21.88
CA ALA A 4 -8.75 -5.81 21.48
C ALA A 4 -8.64 -6.06 19.97
N LEU A 5 -8.58 -5.00 19.15
CA LEU A 5 -8.55 -5.10 17.69
C LEU A 5 -7.49 -6.04 17.13
N PRO A 6 -6.23 -6.06 17.63
CA PRO A 6 -5.19 -6.93 17.05
C PRO A 6 -5.49 -8.42 17.18
N ALA A 7 -6.34 -8.83 18.12
CA ALA A 7 -6.68 -10.22 18.38
C ALA A 7 -8.08 -10.61 17.87
N GLU A 8 -8.89 -9.66 17.41
CA GLU A 8 -10.22 -9.92 16.88
C GLU A 8 -10.14 -10.40 15.42
N THR A 9 -10.82 -11.50 15.12
CA THR A 9 -10.80 -12.13 13.79
C THR A 9 -12.19 -12.25 13.16
N ASP A 10 -13.25 -11.97 13.92
CA ASP A 10 -14.62 -11.93 13.41
C ASP A 10 -14.86 -10.67 12.57
N PRO A 11 -15.13 -10.78 11.26
CA PRO A 11 -15.33 -9.63 10.39
C PRO A 11 -16.49 -8.73 10.81
N ALA A 12 -17.56 -9.29 11.40
CA ALA A 12 -18.71 -8.51 11.84
C ALA A 12 -18.35 -7.64 13.04
N LYS A 13 -17.63 -8.21 14.02
CA LYS A 13 -17.15 -7.48 15.19
C LYS A 13 -16.10 -6.44 14.83
N LEU A 14 -15.16 -6.76 13.92
CA LEU A 14 -14.20 -5.78 13.42
C LEU A 14 -14.91 -4.57 12.80
N LYS A 15 -15.92 -4.80 11.95
CA LYS A 15 -16.69 -3.72 11.33
C LYS A 15 -17.39 -2.85 12.38
N GLU A 16 -18.00 -3.45 13.39
CA GLU A 16 -18.63 -2.73 14.50
C GLU A 16 -17.61 -1.87 15.25
N MET A 17 -16.48 -2.47 15.67
CA MET A 17 -15.42 -1.78 16.40
C MET A 17 -14.80 -0.62 15.62
N TYR A 18 -14.51 -0.81 14.32
CA TYR A 18 -14.01 0.27 13.46
C TYR A 18 -15.06 1.36 13.24
N THR A 19 -16.35 1.01 13.16
CA THR A 19 -17.44 2.01 13.05
C THR A 19 -17.49 2.90 14.29
N GLU A 20 -17.38 2.32 15.48
CA GLU A 20 -17.33 3.10 16.72
C GLU A 20 -16.06 3.98 16.81
N LEU A 21 -14.90 3.49 16.36
CA LEU A 21 -13.70 4.31 16.25
C LEU A 21 -13.88 5.50 15.30
N VAL A 22 -14.51 5.29 14.15
CA VAL A 22 -14.78 6.35 13.17
C VAL A 22 -15.75 7.38 13.75
N LYS A 23 -16.77 6.98 14.52
CA LYS A 23 -17.68 7.92 15.20
C LYS A 23 -16.92 8.82 16.17
N ILE A 24 -16.03 8.25 16.99
CA ILE A 24 -15.17 9.02 17.90
C ILE A 24 -14.28 9.98 17.11
N TYR A 25 -13.60 9.49 16.07
CA TYR A 25 -12.74 10.30 15.21
C TYR A 25 -13.48 11.49 14.58
N LEU A 26 -14.71 11.29 14.11
CA LEU A 26 -15.51 12.34 13.48
C LEU A 26 -16.18 13.30 14.47
N THR A 27 -16.36 12.89 15.73
CA THR A 27 -16.99 13.70 16.79
C THR A 27 -15.94 14.55 17.51
N ASP A 28 -14.85 13.94 17.93
CA ASP A 28 -13.82 14.58 18.75
C ASP A 28 -12.70 15.20 17.90
N VAL A 29 -12.62 14.82 16.61
CA VAL A 29 -11.65 15.32 15.61
C VAL A 29 -10.23 15.44 16.19
N PRO A 30 -9.66 14.36 16.76
CA PRO A 30 -8.33 14.42 17.36
C PRO A 30 -7.22 14.66 16.32
N SER A 31 -7.51 14.39 15.05
CA SER A 31 -6.71 14.79 13.89
C SER A 31 -7.63 14.99 12.68
N PHE A 32 -7.12 15.68 11.65
CA PHE A 32 -7.87 15.96 10.42
C PHE A 32 -7.06 15.49 9.21
N THR A 33 -7.61 14.53 8.47
CA THR A 33 -6.99 13.97 7.26
C THR A 33 -7.35 14.80 6.04
N LEU A 34 -6.36 15.44 5.43
CA LEU A 34 -6.57 16.32 4.28
C LEU A 34 -6.56 15.59 2.93
N MET A 35 -5.62 14.66 2.74
CA MET A 35 -5.43 13.95 1.49
C MET A 35 -4.71 12.61 1.72
N TYR A 36 -4.87 11.69 0.79
CA TYR A 36 -3.99 10.54 0.69
C TYR A 36 -2.70 10.97 -0.02
N ARG A 37 -1.62 11.10 0.76
CA ARG A 37 -0.28 11.30 0.19
C ARG A 37 0.27 9.95 -0.26
N PRO A 38 0.95 9.87 -1.43
CA PRO A 38 1.69 8.66 -1.80
C PRO A 38 2.65 8.25 -0.68
N GLN A 39 2.62 6.97 -0.30
CA GLN A 39 3.58 6.42 0.66
C GLN A 39 5.01 6.53 0.11
N SER A 40 5.18 6.22 -1.17
CA SER A 40 6.43 6.33 -1.90
C SER A 40 6.18 7.04 -3.23
N PHE A 41 7.12 7.89 -3.66
CA PHE A 41 7.14 8.43 -5.01
C PHE A 41 7.91 7.45 -5.91
N HIS A 42 7.28 6.98 -6.99
CA HIS A 42 7.87 6.01 -7.91
C HIS A 42 8.33 6.72 -9.19
N THR A 43 9.64 6.95 -9.29
CA THR A 43 10.30 7.48 -10.48
C THR A 43 11.57 6.67 -10.70
N VAL A 44 11.76 6.16 -11.92
CA VAL A 44 12.85 5.24 -12.24
C VAL A 44 13.68 5.74 -13.41
N ASN A 45 14.91 5.23 -13.52
CA ASN A 45 15.78 5.45 -14.67
C ASN A 45 15.95 4.13 -15.41
N GLU A 46 15.58 4.13 -16.69
CA GLU A 46 15.63 2.90 -17.50
C GLU A 46 16.84 2.81 -18.44
N THR A 47 17.94 3.50 -18.13
CA THR A 47 19.15 3.44 -18.99
C THR A 47 19.94 2.15 -18.82
N VAL A 48 19.82 1.48 -17.68
CA VAL A 48 20.53 0.23 -17.36
C VAL A 48 19.56 -0.93 -17.13
N TRP A 49 18.49 -0.68 -16.38
CA TRP A 49 17.46 -1.65 -16.02
C TRP A 49 16.10 -1.18 -16.52
N THR A 50 15.31 -2.06 -17.10
CA THR A 50 13.94 -1.74 -17.56
C THR A 50 12.93 -2.75 -17.04
N GLY A 51 11.64 -2.46 -17.19
CA GLY A 51 10.55 -3.31 -16.73
C GLY A 51 10.12 -3.02 -15.30
N PHE A 52 10.34 -1.79 -14.83
CA PHE A 52 9.84 -1.34 -13.54
C PHE A 52 8.30 -1.29 -13.56
N PRO A 53 7.66 -1.62 -12.42
CA PRO A 53 6.22 -1.70 -12.38
C PRO A 53 5.56 -0.33 -12.52
N HIS A 54 4.46 -0.28 -13.26
CA HIS A 54 3.62 0.90 -13.35
C HIS A 54 2.16 0.49 -13.50
N GLN A 55 1.25 1.46 -13.40
CA GLN A 55 -0.16 1.16 -13.62
C GLN A 55 -0.36 0.56 -15.01
N ASP A 56 -1.09 -0.55 -15.08
CA ASP A 56 -1.44 -1.25 -16.32
C ASP A 56 -0.24 -1.84 -17.10
N ASP A 57 0.87 -2.17 -16.41
CA ASP A 57 2.07 -2.82 -16.97
C ASP A 57 1.89 -4.30 -17.37
N GLY A 58 0.73 -4.90 -17.09
CA GLY A 58 0.40 -6.28 -17.42
C GLY A 58 0.92 -7.32 -16.43
N THR A 59 1.48 -6.93 -15.28
CA THR A 59 1.91 -7.87 -14.24
C THR A 59 0.73 -8.62 -13.62
N VAL A 60 0.89 -9.94 -13.39
CA VAL A 60 -0.14 -10.81 -12.81
C VAL A 60 0.46 -11.65 -11.68
N PRO A 61 0.09 -11.39 -10.40
CA PRO A 61 -0.77 -10.30 -9.94
C PRO A 61 -0.08 -8.92 -10.13
N PRO A 62 -0.85 -7.82 -10.14
CA PRO A 62 -0.28 -6.48 -10.31
C PRO A 62 0.81 -6.19 -9.27
N VAL A 63 1.97 -5.75 -9.73
CA VAL A 63 3.08 -5.32 -8.87
C VAL A 63 2.94 -3.82 -8.61
N PRO A 64 2.90 -3.36 -7.34
CA PRO A 64 2.70 -1.96 -7.04
C PRO A 64 3.95 -1.13 -7.37
N PRO A 65 3.81 0.08 -7.94
CA PRO A 65 4.92 1.01 -8.16
C PRO A 65 5.39 1.62 -6.83
N MET A 66 6.32 0.92 -6.16
CA MET A 66 6.97 1.33 -4.90
C MET A 66 8.50 1.41 -5.08
N ASP A 67 9.28 1.32 -4.01
CA ASP A 67 10.76 1.35 -4.05
C ASP A 67 11.41 -0.02 -4.23
N CYS A 68 10.62 -1.05 -4.57
CA CYS A 68 11.04 -2.44 -4.77
C CYS A 68 11.64 -3.12 -3.51
N MET A 69 11.37 -2.60 -2.30
CA MET A 69 11.92 -3.13 -1.04
C MET A 69 10.86 -3.68 -0.06
N ASP A 70 9.67 -3.08 -0.02
CA ASP A 70 8.66 -3.40 1.00
C ASP A 70 7.47 -4.21 0.48
N GLY A 71 6.95 -5.09 1.35
CA GLY A 71 5.71 -5.84 1.10
C GLY A 71 5.70 -6.58 -0.24
N TRP A 72 4.60 -6.44 -0.98
CA TRP A 72 4.49 -7.02 -2.33
C TRP A 72 5.35 -6.28 -3.38
N GLY A 73 5.87 -5.08 -3.07
CA GLY A 73 6.72 -4.31 -3.97
C GLY A 73 8.02 -5.01 -4.33
N VAL A 74 8.53 -5.93 -3.48
CA VAL A 74 9.72 -6.75 -3.76
C VAL A 74 9.58 -7.56 -5.06
N ALA A 75 8.35 -7.87 -5.49
CA ALA A 75 8.10 -8.57 -6.75
C ALA A 75 8.68 -7.86 -7.98
N CYS A 76 8.82 -6.53 -7.92
CA CYS A 76 9.51 -5.70 -8.93
C CYS A 76 10.87 -6.28 -9.34
N LEU A 77 11.67 -6.75 -8.37
CA LEU A 77 13.05 -7.21 -8.62
C LEU A 77 13.10 -8.49 -9.47
N TYR A 78 12.00 -9.23 -9.58
CA TYR A 78 11.91 -10.42 -10.43
C TYR A 78 11.49 -10.10 -11.87
N ASN A 79 11.00 -8.89 -12.14
CA ASN A 79 10.48 -8.48 -13.44
C ASN A 79 11.44 -7.56 -14.20
N VAL A 80 12.33 -6.86 -13.49
CA VAL A 80 13.30 -5.97 -14.13
C VAL A 80 14.40 -6.75 -14.87
N SER A 81 14.87 -6.19 -15.98
CA SER A 81 15.90 -6.80 -16.84
C SER A 81 16.92 -5.78 -17.33
N LEU A 82 18.13 -6.23 -17.66
CA LEU A 82 19.16 -5.39 -18.25
C LEU A 82 18.76 -5.00 -19.68
N VAL A 83 18.89 -3.72 -20.02
CA VAL A 83 18.62 -3.21 -21.39
C VAL A 83 19.61 -3.77 -22.42
N SER A 84 20.82 -4.14 -21.99
CA SER A 84 21.86 -4.78 -22.84
C SER A 84 22.52 -5.92 -22.07
N PRO A 85 22.04 -7.16 -22.23
CA PRO A 85 22.58 -8.34 -21.57
C PRO A 85 23.93 -8.81 -22.14
#